data_AF-A0A7X7UQ14-F1
#
_entry.id   AF-A0A7X7UQ14-F1
#
_cell.length_a   1.000
_cell.length_b   1.000
_cell.length_c   1.000
_cell.angle_alpha   90.00
_cell.angle_beta   90.00
_cell.angle_gamma   90.00
#
_symmetry.space_group_name_H-M   'P 1'
#
loop_
_entity.id
_entity.type
_entity.pdbx_description
1 polymer ?
#
loop_
_entity_poly.entity_id
_entity_poly.type
_entity_poly.pdbx_seq_one_letter_code
_entity_poly.pdbx_strand_id
1 'polypeptide(L)' 'MDNKKVIVPKKLIKETSPYPEPYGEAIVILENGMWIDVYTDEDGILYTITNDDELISYLEKNQ' A
#
# COMPACT_ATOMS: atom_id res chain seq x y z
N MET A 1 0.13 1.23 -19.61
CA MET A 1 0.51 1.97 -18.39
C MET A 1 1.32 1.02 -17.55
N ASP A 2 2.55 1.40 -17.25
CA ASP A 2 3.48 0.60 -16.46
C ASP A 2 3.14 0.74 -14.98
N ASN A 3 3.15 -0.38 -14.25
CA ASN A 3 2.94 -0.35 -12.80
C ASN A 3 4.21 0.17 -12.10
N LYS A 4 4.05 0.98 -11.06
CA LYS A 4 5.13 1.56 -10.27
C LYS A 4 5.14 0.93 -8.87
N LYS A 5 6.35 0.58 -8.38
CA LYS A 5 6.56 0.27 -6.96
C LYS A 5 6.58 1.58 -6.17
N VAL A 6 5.68 1.71 -5.19
CA VAL A 6 5.59 2.91 -4.33
C VAL A 6 5.58 2.48 -2.86
N ILE A 7 6.38 3.18 -2.05
CA ILE A 7 6.47 2.92 -0.61
C ILE A 7 5.15 3.35 0.06
N VAL A 8 4.67 2.51 0.97
CA VAL A 8 3.50 2.77 1.80
C VAL A 8 3.96 3.11 3.22
N PRO A 9 3.89 4.39 3.64
CA PRO A 9 4.24 4.78 5.00
C PRO A 9 3.30 4.14 6.02
N LYS A 10 3.85 3.40 6.99
CA LYS A 10 3.05 2.73 8.06
C LYS A 10 2.14 3.69 8.83
N LYS A 11 2.52 4.97 8.94
CA LYS A 11 1.73 6.04 9.57
C LYS A 11 0.39 6.34 8.88
N LEU A 12 0.25 5.94 7.62
CA LEU A 12 -0.98 6.12 6.84
C LEU A 12 -1.91 4.92 6.91
N ILE A 13 -1.47 3.81 7.52
CA ILE A 13 -2.29 2.61 7.67
C ILE A 13 -3.20 2.81 8.87
N LYS A 14 -4.49 2.88 8.58
CA LYS A 14 -5.55 2.96 9.58
C LYS A 14 -5.84 1.60 10.18
N GLU A 15 -6.06 0.60 9.32
CA GLU A 15 -6.46 -0.75 9.70
C GLU A 15 -5.85 -1.79 8.74
N THR A 16 -5.45 -2.94 9.27
CA THR A 16 -5.02 -4.11 8.47
C THR A 16 -6.19 -5.08 8.32
N SER A 17 -6.48 -5.52 7.11
CA SER A 17 -7.52 -6.52 6.87
C SER A 17 -7.07 -7.88 7.43
N PRO A 18 -7.92 -8.59 8.18
CA PRO A 18 -7.59 -9.91 8.73
C PRO A 18 -7.71 -11.05 7.71
N TYR A 19 -8.05 -10.75 6.45
CA TYR A 19 -8.24 -11.78 5.43
C TYR A 19 -6.88 -12.33 4.96
N PRO A 20 -6.62 -13.65 5.10
CA PRO A 20 -5.47 -14.25 4.45
C PRO A 20 -5.73 -14.26 2.94
N GLU A 21 -5.05 -13.38 2.20
CA GLU A 21 -5.11 -13.41 0.75
C GLU A 21 -4.12 -14.45 0.17
N PRO A 22 -4.51 -15.15 -0.92
CA PRO A 22 -3.63 -16.10 -1.58
C PRO A 22 -2.52 -15.42 -2.41
N TYR A 23 -2.67 -14.13 -2.74
CA TYR A 23 -1.72 -13.36 -3.55
C TYR A 23 -1.66 -11.92 -3.04
N GLY A 24 -0.55 -11.52 -2.41
CA GLY A 24 -0.41 -10.28 -1.63
C GLY A 24 -0.18 -10.62 -0.15
N GLU A 25 0.70 -9.89 0.54
CA GLU A 25 0.97 -10.20 1.97
C GLU A 25 -0.17 -9.73 2.87
N ALA A 26 -0.74 -8.55 2.59
CA ALA A 26 -1.89 -8.03 3.33
C ALA A 26 -2.66 -6.99 2.52
N ILE A 27 -3.97 -6.85 2.81
CA ILE A 27 -4.74 -5.66 2.47
C ILE A 27 -4.71 -4.70 3.65
N VAL A 28 -4.53 -3.41 3.38
CA VAL A 28 -4.63 -2.34 4.38
C VAL A 28 -5.61 -1.27 3.94
N ILE A 29 -6.21 -0.62 4.93
CA ILE A 29 -7.05 0.57 4.75
C ILE A 29 -6.21 1.77 5.15
N LEU A 30 -6.03 2.72 4.24
CA LEU A 30 -5.34 3.98 4.50
C LEU A 30 -6.22 4.97 5.26
N GLU A 31 -5.64 5.98 5.91
CA GLU A 31 -6.35 7.05 6.63
C GLU A 31 -7.41 7.78 5.77
N ASN A 32 -7.20 7.89 4.46
CA ASN A 32 -8.15 8.47 3.52
C ASN A 32 -9.25 7.50 3.06
N GLY A 33 -9.28 6.27 3.57
CA GLY A 33 -10.28 5.25 3.27
C GLY A 33 -9.97 4.37 2.05
N MET A 34 -8.84 4.55 1.36
CA MET A 34 -8.44 3.67 0.27
C MET A 34 -8.07 2.27 0.79
N TRP A 35 -8.46 1.23 0.06
CA TRP A 35 -8.08 -0.16 0.32
C TRP A 35 -7.00 -0.55 -0.68
N ILE A 36 -5.85 -1.00 -0.21
CA ILE A 36 -4.72 -1.37 -1.07
C ILE A 36 -4.11 -2.70 -0.63
N ASP A 37 -3.59 -3.45 -1.58
CA ASP A 37 -2.64 -4.53 -1.31
C ASP A 37 -1.25 -3.95 -1.00
N VAL A 38 -0.58 -4.57 -0.04
CA VAL A 38 0.81 -4.27 0.30
C VAL A 38 1.66 -5.52 0.33
N TYR A 39 2.93 -5.30 0.02
CA TYR A 39 4.03 -6.23 0.12
C TYR A 39 5.06 -5.67 1.09
N THR A 40 5.83 -6.55 1.70
CA THR A 40 6.95 -6.23 2.57
C THR A 40 8.24 -6.66 1.87
N ASP A 41 9.22 -5.77 1.76
CA ASP A 41 10.54 -6.17 1.28
C ASP A 41 11.40 -6.80 2.40
N GLU A 42 12.63 -7.20 2.04
CA GLU A 42 13.57 -7.83 2.96
C GLU A 42 13.96 -6.94 4.16
N ASP A 43 13.79 -5.63 4.04
CA ASP A 43 14.06 -4.64 5.09
C ASP A 43 12.82 -4.32 5.95
N GLY A 44 11.67 -4.98 5.69
CA GLY A 44 10.44 -4.74 6.43
C GLY A 44 9.67 -3.48 6.00
N ILE A 45 10.00 -2.92 4.83
CA ILE A 45 9.35 -1.73 4.26
C ILE A 45 8.13 -2.16 3.47
N LEU A 46 6.99 -1.52 3.76
CA LEU A 46 5.75 -1.75 3.03
C LEU A 46 5.75 -0.99 1.71
N TYR A 47 5.31 -1.64 0.66
CA TYR A 47 5.13 -1.05 -0.66
C TYR A 47 3.94 -1.67 -1.39
N THR A 48 3.45 -0.97 -2.40
CA THR A 48 2.43 -1.47 -3.34
C THR A 48 2.95 -1.34 -4.78
N ILE A 49 2.41 -2.13 -5.69
CA ILE A 49 2.71 -2.05 -7.13
C ILE A 49 1.43 -1.62 -7.84
N THR A 50 1.36 -0.37 -8.26
CA THR A 50 0.13 0.23 -8.79
C THR A 50 0.41 1.19 -9.95
N ASN A 51 -0.59 1.43 -10.79
CA ASN A 51 -0.61 2.49 -11.79
C ASN A 51 -1.71 3.53 -11.52
N ASP A 52 -2.32 3.49 -10.33
CA ASP A 52 -3.35 4.44 -9.91
C ASP A 52 -2.71 5.78 -9.49
N ASP A 53 -2.93 6.82 -10.29
CA ASP A 53 -2.34 8.13 -10.10
C ASP A 53 -2.79 8.82 -8.79
N GLU A 54 -4.01 8.54 -8.31
CA GLU A 54 -4.54 9.12 -7.08
C GLU A 54 -3.83 8.51 -5.87
N LEU A 55 -3.69 7.19 -5.85
CA LEU A 55 -2.95 6.47 -4.82
C LEU A 55 -1.47 6.87 -4.79
N ILE A 56 -0.82 6.91 -5.96
CA ILE A 56 0.58 7.33 -6.08
C ILE A 56 0.75 8.74 -5.51
N SER A 57 -0.10 9.68 -5.95
CA SER A 57 -0.06 11.07 -5.48
C SER A 57 -0.30 11.19 -3.98
N TYR A 58 -1.19 10.37 -3.42
CA TYR A 58 -1.48 10.38 -1.99
C TYR A 58 -0.29 9.87 -1.17
N LEU A 59 0.32 8.74 -1.57
CA LEU A 59 1.47 8.16 -0.89
C LEU A 59 2.69 9.08 -0.96
N GLU A 60 2.99 9.66 -2.12
CA GLU A 60 4.15 10.54 -2.31
C GLU A 60 4.03 11.86 -1.52
N LYS A 61 2.82 12.44 -1.43
CA LYS A 61 2.59 13.65 -0.62
C LYS A 61 2.74 13.42 0.88
N ASN A 62 2.63 12.17 1.33
CA ASN A 62 2.59 11.81 2.74
C ASN A 62 3.77 10.90 3.16
N GLN A 63 4.88 10.89 2.41
CA GLN A 63 6.14 10.25 2.82
C GLN A 63 6.61 10.78 4.19
#